data_AF-H0E0M3-F1
#
_entry.id   AF-H0E0M3-F1
#
_cell.length_a   1.000
_cell.length_b   1.000
_cell.length_c   1.000
_cell.angle_alpha   90.00
_cell.angle_beta   90.00
_cell.angle_gamma   90.00
#
_symmetry.space_group_name_H-M   'P 1'
#
loop_
_entity.id
_entity.type
_entity.pdbx_description
1 polymer ?
#
loop_
_entity_poly.entity_id
_entity_poly.type
_entity_poly.pdbx_seq_one_letter_code
_entity_poly.pdbx_strand_id
1 'polypeptide(L)'
;MKLWKLVSGGVVAAVVSFGGAPAAQAACPPDMPCPPPGTLPTVDMAAVVRAATLDPARSDRVTTDGAADDVKIVKRALVAEGFLPASTTIDGYFGTAIVAGWGRFERSRGENDIWTNNGLPGLQELQALAPGRFRLVNAYDVGGRTTVDGETVNARTKAMFLEADRLAPGASMTVIQGSYCGSGCASASAETHSGGGAIDIRSRDVSDTVNNQRVAALRKVGFAAWFRHTGSFAGNQHIHALAINDYQASWAAYGVDTAPGSVTANYGGNCQIFEFKFLKDGLGGCNDRPRSTAAQITPLVTWEKYLASH
;
A
#
# COMPACT_ATOMS: atom_id res chain seq x y z
N MET A 1 -67.29 41.30 43.35
CA MET A 1 -66.44 40.88 42.22
C MET A 1 -65.06 40.58 42.77
N LYS A 2 -64.62 39.32 42.71
CA LYS A 2 -63.45 38.79 43.44
C LYS A 2 -62.17 38.90 42.60
N LEU A 3 -61.13 39.44 43.22
CA LEU A 3 -59.71 39.50 42.81
C LEU A 3 -59.17 38.14 42.36
N TRP A 4 -58.54 38.07 41.17
CA TRP A 4 -57.64 36.98 40.79
C TRP A 4 -56.22 37.52 40.62
N LYS A 5 -55.30 36.96 41.40
CA LYS A 5 -53.86 37.26 41.42
C LYS A 5 -53.17 36.57 40.24
N LEU A 6 -52.28 37.27 39.54
CA LEU A 6 -51.26 36.66 38.67
C LEU A 6 -50.18 36.02 39.56
N VAL A 7 -49.82 34.77 39.27
CA VAL A 7 -48.62 34.11 39.79
C VAL A 7 -47.69 33.89 38.61
N SER A 8 -46.57 34.61 38.63
CA SER A 8 -45.43 34.45 37.74
C SER A 8 -44.60 33.24 38.15
N GLY A 9 -44.61 32.19 37.33
CA GLY A 9 -43.75 31.01 37.48
C GLY A 9 -42.40 31.24 36.80
N GLY A 10 -41.33 31.35 37.59
CA GLY A 10 -39.95 31.33 37.10
C GLY A 10 -39.49 29.91 36.81
N VAL A 11 -38.98 29.67 35.61
CA VAL A 11 -38.28 28.43 35.25
C VAL A 11 -36.80 28.61 35.57
N VAL A 12 -36.30 27.85 36.55
CA VAL A 12 -34.87 27.76 36.86
C VAL A 12 -34.26 26.69 35.95
N ALA A 13 -33.42 27.10 35.01
CA ALA A 13 -32.61 26.19 34.20
C ALA A 13 -31.43 25.69 35.04
N ALA A 14 -31.42 24.40 35.39
CA ALA A 14 -30.29 23.73 36.01
C ALA A 14 -29.20 23.46 34.95
N VAL A 15 -28.06 24.14 35.07
CA VAL A 15 -26.87 23.87 34.27
C VAL A 15 -26.16 22.65 34.87
N VAL A 16 -26.38 21.48 34.28
CA VAL A 16 -25.60 20.28 34.59
C VAL A 16 -24.23 20.44 33.94
N SER A 17 -23.24 20.75 34.77
CA SER A 17 -21.83 20.82 34.35
C SER A 17 -21.30 19.40 34.25
N PHE A 18 -21.22 18.84 33.04
CA PHE A 18 -20.44 17.63 32.80
C PHE A 18 -18.95 18.01 32.90
N GLY A 19 -18.34 17.70 34.06
CA GLY A 19 -16.89 17.70 34.18
C GLY A 19 -16.31 16.68 33.22
N GLY A 20 -15.79 17.14 32.09
CA GLY A 20 -15.02 16.30 31.18
C GLY A 20 -13.84 15.72 31.94
N ALA A 21 -13.75 14.39 32.01
CA ALA A 21 -12.54 13.73 32.46
C ALA A 21 -11.37 14.21 31.58
N PRO A 22 -10.19 14.50 32.16
CA PRO A 22 -9.03 14.85 31.36
C PRO A 22 -8.75 13.67 30.42
N ALA A 23 -8.65 13.95 29.12
CA ALA A 23 -8.17 12.98 28.15
C ALA A 23 -6.82 12.47 28.68
N ALA A 24 -6.74 11.18 29.00
CA ALA A 24 -5.49 10.57 29.43
C ALA A 24 -4.45 10.87 28.35
N GLN A 25 -3.40 11.63 28.69
CA GLN A 25 -2.24 11.74 27.82
C GLN A 25 -1.77 10.32 27.56
N ALA A 26 -1.84 9.89 26.29
CA ALA A 26 -1.26 8.63 25.88
C ALA A 26 0.21 8.66 26.29
N ALA A 27 0.57 7.83 27.28
CA ALA A 27 1.95 7.70 27.72
C ALA A 27 2.82 7.41 26.49
N CYS A 28 3.89 8.18 26.30
CA CYS A 28 4.81 7.95 25.20
C CYS A 28 5.31 6.50 25.24
N PRO A 29 5.46 5.85 24.08
CA PRO A 29 6.11 4.56 24.04
C PRO A 29 7.54 4.63 24.60
N PRO A 30 8.00 3.62 25.36
CA PRO A 30 9.33 3.62 25.98
C PRO A 30 10.48 3.64 24.95
N ASP A 31 10.21 3.30 23.69
CA ASP A 31 11.24 3.05 22.67
C ASP A 31 11.30 4.12 21.56
N MET A 32 10.67 5.28 21.76
CA MET A 32 10.74 6.41 20.83
C MET A 32 10.87 7.75 21.55
N PRO A 33 11.58 8.74 20.97
CA PRO A 33 11.59 10.10 21.49
C PRO A 33 10.15 10.61 21.63
N CYS A 34 9.77 11.08 22.82
CA CYS A 34 8.49 11.75 23.00
C CYS A 34 8.43 12.97 22.08
N PRO A 35 7.39 13.11 21.24
CA PRO A 35 7.09 14.41 20.68
C PRO A 35 6.79 15.41 21.81
N PRO A 36 6.99 16.73 21.57
CA PRO A 36 6.67 17.76 22.56
C PRO A 36 5.24 17.58 23.10
N PRO A 37 5.00 17.80 24.40
CA PRO A 37 3.66 17.67 25.00
C PRO A 37 2.61 18.39 24.15
N GLY A 38 1.55 17.67 23.76
CA GLY A 38 0.48 18.19 22.91
C GLY A 38 0.67 17.96 21.39
N THR A 39 1.73 17.28 20.96
CA THR A 39 1.96 16.97 19.53
C THR A 39 1.90 15.46 19.30
N LEU A 40 1.06 15.01 18.36
CA LEU A 40 1.02 13.59 17.95
C LEU A 40 2.29 13.22 17.16
N PRO A 41 2.82 11.99 17.30
CA PRO A 41 3.91 11.51 16.46
C PRO A 41 3.48 11.47 14.98
N THR A 42 4.45 11.54 14.07
CA THR A 42 4.19 11.44 12.62
C THR A 42 4.35 10.02 12.11
N VAL A 43 3.58 9.66 11.10
CA VAL A 43 3.70 8.41 10.34
C VAL A 43 3.88 8.74 8.87
N ASP A 44 4.99 8.32 8.27
CA ASP A 44 5.21 8.39 6.82
C ASP A 44 4.44 7.27 6.12
N MET A 45 3.35 7.63 5.43
CA MET A 45 2.51 6.67 4.71
C MET A 45 3.30 5.92 3.63
N ALA A 46 4.11 6.62 2.84
CA ALA A 46 4.88 6.00 1.76
C ALA A 46 5.94 5.04 2.27
N ALA A 47 6.52 5.28 3.46
CA ALA A 47 7.43 4.35 4.12
C ALA A 47 6.69 3.11 4.64
N VAL A 48 5.52 3.28 5.26
CA VAL A 48 4.72 2.18 5.79
C VAL A 48 4.18 1.28 4.67
N VAL A 49 3.66 1.84 3.57
CA VAL A 49 3.22 1.04 2.40
C VAL A 49 4.41 0.26 1.83
N ARG A 50 5.58 0.89 1.70
CA ARG A 50 6.79 0.22 1.22
C ARG A 50 7.20 -0.95 2.11
N ALA A 51 7.13 -0.78 3.43
CA ALA A 51 7.38 -1.86 4.38
C ALA A 51 6.36 -2.99 4.21
N ALA A 52 5.07 -2.67 4.08
CA ALA A 52 4.02 -3.65 3.84
C ALA A 52 4.19 -4.43 2.53
N THR A 53 4.74 -3.80 1.49
CA THR A 53 5.06 -4.47 0.22
C THR A 53 6.25 -5.43 0.35
N LEU A 54 7.28 -5.08 1.12
CA LEU A 54 8.56 -5.77 1.10
C LEU A 54 8.77 -6.73 2.27
N ASP A 55 8.49 -6.29 3.48
CA ASP A 55 8.84 -6.99 4.72
C ASP A 55 8.17 -8.37 4.80
N PRO A 56 6.87 -8.59 4.46
CA PRO A 56 6.22 -9.89 4.63
C PRO A 56 6.89 -11.05 3.90
N ALA A 57 7.59 -10.77 2.79
CA ALA A 57 8.29 -11.76 1.98
C ALA A 57 9.73 -12.05 2.45
N ARG A 58 10.23 -11.33 3.47
CA ARG A 58 11.61 -11.47 3.95
C ARG A 58 11.74 -12.63 4.93
N SER A 59 12.73 -13.50 4.70
CA SER A 59 13.09 -14.56 5.67
C SER A 59 13.98 -14.04 6.81
N ASP A 60 14.73 -12.97 6.56
CA ASP A 60 15.73 -12.42 7.49
C ASP A 60 15.16 -11.43 8.51
N ARG A 61 13.88 -11.07 8.38
CA ARG A 61 13.16 -10.11 9.24
C ARG A 61 13.82 -8.73 9.36
N VAL A 62 14.67 -8.37 8.41
CA VAL A 62 15.26 -7.02 8.36
C VAL A 62 14.17 -6.02 7.95
N THR A 63 14.09 -4.90 8.65
CA THR A 63 13.09 -3.87 8.41
C THR A 63 13.39 -3.09 7.13
N THR A 64 12.34 -2.60 6.46
CA THR A 64 12.51 -1.65 5.36
C THR A 64 13.12 -0.34 5.86
N ASP A 65 14.18 0.11 5.18
CA ASP A 65 14.91 1.35 5.52
C ASP A 65 13.96 2.55 5.62
N GLY A 66 14.07 3.28 6.73
CA GLY A 66 13.29 4.48 6.98
C GLY A 66 11.82 4.25 7.34
N ALA A 67 11.37 3.00 7.55
CA ALA A 67 9.98 2.70 7.93
C ALA A 67 9.82 2.18 9.37
N ALA A 68 10.91 1.80 10.04
CA ALA A 68 10.85 1.04 11.28
C ALA A 68 10.04 1.72 12.39
N ASP A 69 10.22 3.03 12.60
CA ASP A 69 9.53 3.76 13.66
C ASP A 69 8.05 3.99 13.31
N ASP A 70 7.74 4.30 12.05
CA ASP A 70 6.37 4.41 11.56
C ASP A 70 5.59 3.10 11.72
N VAL A 71 6.23 1.97 11.38
CA VAL A 71 5.65 0.62 11.57
C VAL A 71 5.36 0.34 13.04
N LYS A 72 6.25 0.73 13.96
CA LYS A 72 5.99 0.59 15.41
C LYS A 72 4.76 1.40 15.83
N ILE A 73 4.58 2.62 15.32
CA ILE A 73 3.42 3.46 15.64
C ILE A 73 2.13 2.78 15.15
N VAL A 74 2.11 2.33 13.89
CA VAL A 74 0.96 1.68 13.28
C VAL A 74 0.61 0.37 14.00
N LYS A 75 1.60 -0.44 14.39
CA LYS A 75 1.37 -1.64 15.22
C LYS A 75 0.69 -1.33 16.53
N ARG A 76 1.16 -0.33 17.27
CA ARG A 76 0.51 0.09 18.53
C ARG A 76 -0.93 0.49 18.29
N ALA A 77 -1.21 1.19 17.19
CA ALA A 77 -2.56 1.58 16.85
C ALA A 77 -3.46 0.36 16.56
N LEU A 78 -2.99 -0.62 15.79
CA LEU A 78 -3.75 -1.86 15.56
C LEU A 78 -3.96 -2.69 16.83
N VAL A 79 -2.97 -2.73 17.74
CA VAL A 79 -3.12 -3.38 19.05
C VAL A 79 -4.21 -2.67 19.87
N ALA A 80 -4.19 -1.34 19.91
CA ALA A 80 -5.16 -0.56 20.67
C ALA A 80 -6.57 -0.58 20.06
N GLU A 81 -6.73 -0.86 18.77
CA GLU A 81 -8.04 -1.15 18.14
C GLU A 81 -8.45 -2.64 18.23
N GLY A 82 -7.60 -3.50 18.79
CA GLY A 82 -7.89 -4.93 18.93
C GLY A 82 -7.71 -5.76 17.66
N PHE A 83 -7.16 -5.19 16.59
CA PHE A 83 -6.84 -5.91 15.35
C PHE A 83 -5.54 -6.72 15.46
N LEU A 84 -4.68 -6.41 16.43
CA LEU A 84 -3.53 -7.22 16.82
C LEU A 84 -3.62 -7.62 18.30
N PRO A 85 -3.14 -8.82 18.69
CA PRO A 85 -3.12 -9.24 20.10
C PRO A 85 -2.34 -8.25 20.98
N ALA A 86 -2.76 -8.08 22.24
CA ALA A 86 -2.04 -7.24 23.21
C ALA A 86 -0.59 -7.70 23.47
N SER A 87 -0.29 -8.98 23.24
CA SER A 87 1.05 -9.56 23.34
C SER A 87 1.94 -9.34 22.10
N THR A 88 1.45 -8.60 21.09
CA THR A 88 2.20 -8.34 19.86
C THR A 88 3.50 -7.57 20.16
N THR A 89 4.63 -8.11 19.70
CA THR A 89 5.91 -7.41 19.73
C THR A 89 5.85 -6.16 18.85
N ILE A 90 6.13 -5.01 19.46
CA ILE A 90 6.20 -3.71 18.76
C ILE A 90 7.61 -3.48 18.20
N ASP A 91 7.97 -4.26 17.19
CA ASP A 91 9.17 -4.04 16.36
C ASP A 91 8.84 -3.24 15.09
N GLY A 92 9.87 -2.79 14.37
CA GLY A 92 9.72 -2.03 13.12
C GLY A 92 9.48 -2.87 11.86
N TYR A 93 9.25 -4.18 11.99
CA TYR A 93 9.14 -5.10 10.86
C TYR A 93 7.68 -5.31 10.45
N PHE A 94 7.30 -4.99 9.21
CA PHE A 94 5.94 -5.20 8.72
C PHE A 94 5.72 -6.67 8.30
N GLY A 95 5.71 -7.58 9.28
CA GLY A 95 5.56 -9.02 9.02
C GLY A 95 4.14 -9.47 8.66
N THR A 96 3.98 -10.76 8.36
CA THR A 96 2.68 -11.36 8.00
C THR A 96 1.61 -11.23 9.09
N ALA A 97 1.99 -11.12 10.37
CA ALA A 97 1.05 -10.91 11.46
C ALA A 97 0.35 -9.53 11.39
N ILE A 98 1.09 -8.47 11.03
CA ILE A 98 0.49 -7.14 10.84
C ILE A 98 -0.32 -7.10 9.54
N VAL A 99 0.09 -7.77 8.46
CA VAL A 99 -0.73 -7.95 7.25
C VAL A 99 -2.09 -8.57 7.61
N ALA A 100 -2.11 -9.63 8.42
CA ALA A 100 -3.35 -10.27 8.85
C ALA A 100 -4.20 -9.40 9.79
N GLY A 101 -3.56 -8.62 10.67
CA GLY A 101 -4.25 -7.62 11.50
C GLY A 101 -4.86 -6.50 10.67
N TRP A 102 -4.13 -6.05 9.65
CA TRP A 102 -4.60 -5.06 8.70
C TRP A 102 -5.80 -5.58 7.91
N GLY A 103 -5.73 -6.82 7.40
CA GLY A 103 -6.89 -7.48 6.77
C GLY A 103 -8.13 -7.57 7.64
N ARG A 104 -7.97 -7.75 8.97
CA ARG A 104 -9.11 -7.68 9.90
C ARG A 104 -9.67 -6.25 10.03
N PHE A 105 -8.79 -5.25 10.02
CA PHE A 105 -9.18 -3.85 10.04
C PHE A 105 -9.93 -3.46 8.75
N GLU A 106 -9.42 -3.84 7.58
CA GLU A 106 -10.06 -3.64 6.27
C GLU A 106 -11.50 -4.24 6.30
N ARG A 107 -11.64 -5.51 6.70
CA ARG A 107 -12.95 -6.16 6.80
C ARG A 107 -13.91 -5.47 7.76
N SER A 108 -13.41 -4.95 8.89
CA SER A 108 -14.23 -4.20 9.86
C SER A 108 -14.83 -2.92 9.26
N ARG A 109 -14.23 -2.42 8.18
CA ARG A 109 -14.66 -1.24 7.41
C ARG A 109 -15.52 -1.61 6.21
N GLY A 110 -15.80 -2.90 6.00
CA GLY A 110 -16.56 -3.40 4.84
C GLY A 110 -15.73 -3.56 3.57
N GLU A 111 -14.41 -3.40 3.65
CA GLU A 111 -13.47 -3.57 2.53
C GLU A 111 -13.24 -5.07 2.31
N ASN A 112 -13.67 -5.62 1.16
CA ASN A 112 -13.68 -7.07 0.89
C ASN A 112 -13.15 -7.47 -0.50
N ASP A 113 -12.79 -6.52 -1.35
CA ASP A 113 -12.25 -6.78 -2.70
C ASP A 113 -10.73 -7.04 -2.68
N ILE A 114 -10.14 -7.56 -3.78
CA ILE A 114 -8.70 -7.90 -3.86
C ILE A 114 -7.78 -6.72 -3.57
N TRP A 115 -8.29 -5.53 -3.88
CA TRP A 115 -7.54 -4.28 -3.87
C TRP A 115 -7.86 -3.43 -2.65
N THR A 116 -8.74 -3.92 -1.75
CA THR A 116 -9.09 -3.24 -0.49
C THR A 116 -8.97 -4.15 0.74
N ASN A 117 -9.01 -5.47 0.57
CA ASN A 117 -8.73 -6.46 1.63
C ASN A 117 -7.44 -7.19 1.28
N ASN A 118 -6.36 -6.43 1.14
CA ASN A 118 -5.07 -6.89 0.65
C ASN A 118 -3.98 -6.77 1.72
N GLY A 119 -4.31 -6.28 2.91
CA GLY A 119 -3.37 -6.08 4.01
C GLY A 119 -2.32 -5.01 3.73
N LEU A 120 -2.56 -4.13 2.75
CA LEU A 120 -1.71 -2.98 2.46
C LEU A 120 -2.36 -1.71 3.04
N PRO A 121 -1.60 -0.89 3.76
CA PRO A 121 -2.13 0.30 4.41
C PRO A 121 -2.45 1.43 3.42
N GLY A 122 -3.72 1.56 3.05
CA GLY A 122 -4.25 2.63 2.22
C GLY A 122 -4.41 3.96 2.93
N LEU A 123 -4.61 5.04 2.15
CA LEU A 123 -4.75 6.41 2.68
C LEU A 123 -5.93 6.51 3.66
N GLN A 124 -7.11 6.04 3.24
CA GLN A 124 -8.34 6.15 4.03
C GLN A 124 -8.29 5.31 5.30
N GLU A 125 -7.63 4.15 5.26
CA GLU A 125 -7.42 3.27 6.41
C GLU A 125 -6.48 3.91 7.44
N LEU A 126 -5.33 4.43 6.98
CA LEU A 126 -4.38 5.12 7.85
C LEU A 126 -4.99 6.39 8.46
N GLN A 127 -5.79 7.14 7.70
CA GLN A 127 -6.54 8.29 8.21
C GLN A 127 -7.56 7.92 9.26
N ALA A 128 -8.20 6.76 9.15
CA ALA A 128 -9.14 6.27 10.14
C ALA A 128 -8.43 5.74 11.40
N LEU A 129 -7.22 5.21 11.26
CA LEU A 129 -6.41 4.72 12.37
C LEU A 129 -5.66 5.86 13.11
N ALA A 130 -5.51 7.03 12.49
CA ALA A 130 -4.74 8.17 13.00
C ALA A 130 -5.31 8.94 14.22
N PRO A 131 -6.64 9.16 14.38
CA PRO A 131 -7.17 10.12 15.35
C PRO A 131 -6.69 9.84 16.78
N GLY A 132 -6.11 10.87 17.41
CA GLY A 132 -5.57 10.78 18.77
C GLY A 132 -4.28 9.96 18.92
N ARG A 133 -3.71 9.44 17.83
CA ARG A 133 -2.59 8.48 17.86
C ARG A 133 -1.39 8.95 17.06
N PHE A 134 -1.59 9.45 15.84
CA PHE A 134 -0.51 9.97 14.97
C PHE A 134 -1.04 10.93 13.90
N ARG A 135 -0.13 11.65 13.25
CA ARG A 135 -0.38 12.47 12.06
C ARG A 135 0.27 11.83 10.85
N LEU A 136 -0.41 11.82 9.70
CA LEU A 136 0.19 11.34 8.46
C LEU A 136 1.06 12.43 7.80
N VAL A 137 2.21 12.00 7.29
CA VAL A 137 3.09 12.77 6.41
C VAL A 137 3.39 11.96 5.16
N ASN A 138 3.82 12.62 4.09
CA ASN A 138 4.08 11.98 2.78
C ASN A 138 2.91 11.09 2.31
N ALA A 139 1.69 11.50 2.65
CA ALA A 139 0.47 10.81 2.28
C ALA A 139 0.15 11.07 0.81
N TYR A 140 -0.33 10.04 0.11
CA TYR A 140 -0.72 10.11 -1.30
C TYR A 140 -1.95 9.24 -1.52
N ASP A 141 -2.71 9.58 -2.57
CA ASP A 141 -3.85 8.81 -3.03
C ASP A 141 -3.50 8.19 -4.40
N VAL A 142 -3.92 6.95 -4.64
CA VAL A 142 -3.84 6.33 -5.98
C VAL A 142 -4.91 6.88 -6.93
N GLY A 143 -5.95 7.52 -6.37
CA GLY A 143 -7.05 8.13 -7.07
C GLY A 143 -8.05 7.12 -7.65
N GLY A 144 -9.13 7.65 -8.24
CA GLY A 144 -10.18 6.82 -8.84
C GLY A 144 -9.71 6.04 -10.08
N ARG A 145 -10.50 5.04 -10.45
CA ARG A 145 -10.32 4.31 -11.72
C ARG A 145 -10.53 5.23 -12.92
N THR A 146 -9.71 5.04 -13.94
CA THR A 146 -9.70 5.75 -15.21
C THR A 146 -9.21 4.79 -16.31
N THR A 147 -8.96 5.30 -17.51
CA THR A 147 -8.44 4.50 -18.62
C THR A 147 -7.21 5.11 -19.28
N VAL A 148 -6.39 4.23 -19.85
CA VAL A 148 -5.28 4.51 -20.76
C VAL A 148 -5.37 3.49 -21.89
N ASP A 149 -5.39 3.94 -23.14
CA ASP A 149 -5.53 3.06 -24.32
C ASP A 149 -6.74 2.11 -24.29
N GLY A 150 -7.81 2.50 -23.57
CA GLY A 150 -9.01 1.67 -23.35
C GLY A 150 -8.93 0.72 -22.15
N GLU A 151 -7.75 0.58 -21.55
CA GLU A 151 -7.49 -0.31 -20.41
C GLU A 151 -7.70 0.41 -19.08
N THR A 152 -8.31 -0.27 -18.10
CA THR A 152 -8.63 0.31 -16.79
C THR A 152 -7.37 0.42 -15.92
N VAL A 153 -7.13 1.57 -15.29
CA VAL A 153 -6.05 1.79 -14.32
C VAL A 153 -6.51 2.79 -13.25
N ASN A 154 -5.77 2.98 -12.15
CA ASN A 154 -6.02 4.13 -11.26
C ASN A 154 -5.32 5.39 -11.78
N ALA A 155 -5.75 6.56 -11.29
CA ALA A 155 -5.24 7.86 -11.72
C ALA A 155 -3.72 7.99 -11.53
N ARG A 156 -3.16 7.47 -10.44
CA ARG A 156 -1.71 7.48 -10.17
C ARG A 156 -0.94 6.65 -11.20
N THR A 157 -1.40 5.43 -11.49
CA THR A 157 -0.80 4.55 -12.51
C THR A 157 -0.83 5.19 -13.88
N LYS A 158 -1.94 5.84 -14.25
CA LYS A 158 -2.03 6.63 -15.49
C LYS A 158 -1.00 7.76 -15.53
N ALA A 159 -0.87 8.55 -14.45
CA ALA A 159 0.09 9.63 -14.39
C ALA A 159 1.53 9.13 -14.52
N MET A 160 1.88 8.05 -13.82
CA MET A 160 3.19 7.40 -13.95
C MET A 160 3.44 6.93 -15.38
N PHE A 161 2.47 6.26 -16.02
CA PHE A 161 2.60 5.78 -17.39
C PHE A 161 2.83 6.91 -18.39
N LEU A 162 2.02 7.98 -18.31
CA LEU A 162 2.15 9.13 -19.22
C LEU A 162 3.51 9.82 -19.06
N GLU A 163 4.03 9.88 -17.84
CA GLU A 163 5.36 10.43 -17.60
C GLU A 163 6.46 9.50 -18.15
N ALA A 164 6.34 8.19 -17.98
CA ALA A 164 7.26 7.23 -18.58
C ALA A 164 7.28 7.33 -20.11
N ASP A 165 6.11 7.45 -20.74
CA ASP A 165 5.98 7.63 -22.18
C ASP A 165 6.64 8.93 -22.66
N ARG A 166 6.41 10.04 -21.94
CA ARG A 166 7.07 11.33 -22.20
C ARG A 166 8.60 11.25 -22.12
N LEU A 167 9.13 10.46 -21.18
CA LEU A 167 10.57 10.27 -20.98
C LEU A 167 11.23 9.36 -22.02
N ALA A 168 10.44 8.69 -22.87
CA ALA A 168 10.91 7.76 -23.88
C ALA A 168 10.57 8.24 -25.31
N PRO A 169 11.03 9.45 -25.73
CA PRO A 169 10.73 9.97 -27.06
C PRO A 169 11.24 9.03 -28.15
N GLY A 170 10.39 8.75 -29.15
CA GLY A 170 10.68 7.77 -30.22
C GLY A 170 10.46 6.30 -29.81
N ALA A 171 10.01 6.06 -28.58
CA ALA A 171 9.70 4.74 -28.05
C ALA A 171 8.29 4.68 -27.44
N SER A 172 7.33 5.38 -28.05
CA SER A 172 5.94 5.49 -27.56
C SER A 172 5.33 4.15 -27.18
N MET A 173 4.58 4.13 -26.08
CA MET A 173 4.04 2.93 -25.46
C MET A 173 2.54 2.80 -25.74
N THR A 174 2.02 1.58 -25.68
CA THR A 174 0.58 1.31 -25.71
C THR A 174 0.27 0.26 -24.66
N VAL A 175 -0.62 0.59 -23.74
CA VAL A 175 -1.13 -0.35 -22.75
C VAL A 175 -2.09 -1.33 -23.45
N ILE A 176 -1.87 -2.63 -23.25
CA ILE A 176 -2.66 -3.72 -23.84
C ILE A 176 -3.37 -4.57 -22.79
N GLN A 177 -3.08 -4.36 -21.52
CA GLN A 177 -3.83 -4.90 -20.38
C GLN A 177 -3.68 -3.97 -19.19
N GLY A 178 -4.80 -3.59 -18.58
CA GLY A 178 -4.85 -2.73 -17.40
C GLY A 178 -4.92 -3.48 -16.07
N SER A 179 -5.21 -2.72 -15.02
CA SER A 179 -5.52 -3.12 -13.64
C SER A 179 -7.01 -3.46 -13.45
N TYR A 180 -7.35 -4.04 -12.30
CA TYR A 180 -8.71 -4.35 -11.85
C TYR A 180 -9.52 -5.28 -12.77
N CYS A 181 -8.90 -6.21 -13.51
CA CYS A 181 -9.64 -7.11 -14.41
C CYS A 181 -10.46 -8.20 -13.68
N GLY A 182 -10.30 -8.38 -12.37
CA GLY A 182 -11.08 -9.34 -11.57
C GLY A 182 -10.98 -10.77 -12.12
N SER A 183 -12.12 -11.46 -12.29
CA SER A 183 -12.17 -12.78 -12.92
C SER A 183 -11.95 -12.78 -14.44
N GLY A 184 -11.91 -11.60 -15.06
CA GLY A 184 -11.65 -11.43 -16.50
C GLY A 184 -10.16 -11.46 -16.86
N CYS A 185 -9.25 -11.49 -15.87
CA CYS A 185 -7.83 -11.59 -16.12
C CYS A 185 -7.46 -12.97 -16.70
N ALA A 186 -6.48 -13.00 -17.62
CA ALA A 186 -5.91 -14.27 -18.05
C ALA A 186 -5.36 -15.03 -16.83
N SER A 187 -5.65 -16.33 -16.70
CA SER A 187 -5.14 -17.14 -15.60
C SER A 187 -3.60 -17.13 -15.54
N ALA A 188 -2.95 -16.93 -16.68
CA ALA A 188 -1.50 -16.75 -16.81
C ALA A 188 -0.95 -15.50 -16.11
N SER A 189 -1.78 -14.48 -15.86
CA SER A 189 -1.41 -13.27 -15.12
C SER A 189 -1.37 -13.50 -13.60
N ALA A 190 -1.78 -14.66 -13.10
CA ALA A 190 -1.72 -15.04 -11.69
C ALA A 190 -2.26 -13.95 -10.73
N GLU A 191 -3.34 -13.29 -11.14
CA GLU A 191 -4.06 -12.25 -10.40
C GLU A 191 -3.30 -10.93 -10.17
N THR A 192 -2.11 -10.72 -10.77
CA THR A 192 -1.35 -9.46 -10.63
C THR A 192 -2.16 -8.25 -11.12
N HIS A 193 -2.95 -8.43 -12.18
CA HIS A 193 -3.84 -7.42 -12.74
C HIS A 193 -5.20 -7.32 -12.06
N SER A 194 -5.48 -8.16 -11.05
CA SER A 194 -6.76 -8.12 -10.35
C SER A 194 -6.87 -6.89 -9.43
N GLY A 195 -5.74 -6.29 -9.02
CA GLY A 195 -5.68 -5.03 -8.26
C GLY A 195 -5.15 -3.86 -9.09
N GLY A 196 -4.84 -2.76 -8.41
CA GLY A 196 -4.26 -1.54 -8.96
C GLY A 196 -2.77 -1.64 -9.29
N GLY A 197 -2.26 -0.65 -10.02
CA GLY A 197 -0.82 -0.52 -10.29
C GLY A 197 -0.26 -1.39 -11.42
N ALA A 198 -1.01 -2.36 -11.94
CA ALA A 198 -0.54 -3.27 -12.98
C ALA A 198 -0.89 -2.81 -14.40
N ILE A 199 0.10 -2.85 -15.30
CA ILE A 199 -0.07 -2.61 -16.74
C ILE A 199 0.83 -3.56 -17.54
N ASP A 200 0.31 -4.04 -18.68
CA ASP A 200 1.12 -4.65 -19.73
C ASP A 200 1.18 -3.75 -20.96
N ILE A 201 2.37 -3.64 -21.52
CA ILE A 201 2.66 -2.77 -22.66
C ILE A 201 3.06 -3.62 -23.86
N ARG A 202 2.53 -3.25 -25.03
CA ARG A 202 2.85 -3.87 -26.31
C ARG A 202 4.35 -3.81 -26.61
N SER A 203 4.94 -4.95 -26.95
CA SER A 203 6.38 -5.04 -27.26
C SER A 203 6.72 -5.65 -28.62
N ARG A 204 5.82 -6.46 -29.20
CA ARG A 204 6.08 -7.30 -30.39
C ARG A 204 6.35 -6.56 -31.71
N ASP A 205 5.99 -5.28 -31.79
CA ASP A 205 6.01 -4.49 -33.03
C ASP A 205 7.25 -3.56 -33.12
N VAL A 206 8.22 -3.70 -32.20
CA VAL A 206 9.45 -2.88 -32.14
C VAL A 206 10.67 -3.72 -31.76
N SER A 207 11.86 -3.16 -31.88
CA SER A 207 13.10 -3.84 -31.49
C SER A 207 13.28 -3.96 -29.97
N ASP A 208 14.09 -4.92 -29.54
CA ASP A 208 14.49 -5.07 -28.12
C ASP A 208 15.16 -3.81 -27.56
N THR A 209 15.86 -3.05 -28.41
CA THR A 209 16.45 -1.75 -28.00
C THR A 209 15.36 -0.77 -27.57
N VAL A 210 14.29 -0.65 -28.36
CA VAL A 210 13.14 0.21 -28.03
C VAL A 210 12.43 -0.32 -26.78
N ASN A 211 12.22 -1.63 -26.66
CA ASN A 211 11.60 -2.20 -25.47
C ASN A 211 12.43 -1.98 -24.19
N ASN A 212 13.75 -2.08 -24.27
CA ASN A 212 14.64 -1.79 -23.15
C ASN A 212 14.62 -0.30 -22.75
N GLN A 213 14.51 0.61 -23.72
CA GLN A 213 14.31 2.05 -23.44
C GLN A 213 12.99 2.29 -22.70
N ARG A 214 11.89 1.65 -23.14
CA ARG A 214 10.59 1.72 -22.46
C ARG A 214 10.66 1.21 -21.01
N VAL A 215 11.29 0.04 -20.80
CA VAL A 215 11.51 -0.51 -19.45
C VAL A 215 12.32 0.46 -18.57
N ALA A 216 13.38 1.07 -19.11
CA ALA A 216 14.17 2.03 -18.36
C ALA A 216 13.34 3.27 -17.94
N ALA A 217 12.50 3.79 -18.83
CA ALA A 217 11.62 4.92 -18.53
C ALA A 217 10.55 4.57 -17.47
N LEU A 218 9.93 3.39 -17.57
CA LEU A 218 8.98 2.89 -16.57
C LEU A 218 9.64 2.76 -15.19
N ARG A 219 10.85 2.20 -15.13
CA ARG A 219 11.61 2.07 -13.86
C ARG A 219 11.99 3.43 -13.28
N LYS A 220 12.28 4.42 -14.12
CA LYS A 220 12.63 5.78 -13.69
C LYS A 220 11.49 6.47 -12.93
N VAL A 221 10.23 6.22 -13.30
CA VAL A 221 9.05 6.80 -12.63
C VAL A 221 8.51 5.92 -11.49
N GLY A 222 9.12 4.77 -11.24
CA GLY A 222 8.79 3.91 -10.10
C GLY A 222 7.90 2.71 -10.41
N PHE A 223 7.92 2.20 -11.64
CA PHE A 223 7.44 0.84 -11.91
C PHE A 223 8.53 -0.21 -11.66
N ALA A 224 8.15 -1.33 -11.04
CA ALA A 224 8.86 -2.60 -11.22
C ALA A 224 8.48 -3.16 -12.59
N ALA A 225 9.40 -3.14 -13.56
CA ALA A 225 9.09 -3.47 -14.95
C ALA A 225 10.05 -4.50 -15.56
N TRP A 226 9.53 -5.40 -16.40
CA TRP A 226 10.27 -6.45 -17.10
C TRP A 226 9.82 -6.58 -18.55
N PHE A 227 10.77 -6.72 -19.47
CA PHE A 227 10.47 -7.08 -20.85
C PHE A 227 10.39 -8.61 -20.99
N ARG A 228 9.16 -9.14 -21.04
CA ARG A 228 8.84 -10.56 -21.20
C ARG A 228 8.90 -10.92 -22.69
N HIS A 229 9.99 -11.55 -23.14
CA HIS A 229 10.16 -11.88 -24.56
C HIS A 229 10.90 -13.19 -24.86
N THR A 230 11.51 -13.82 -23.86
CA THR A 230 12.28 -15.06 -24.02
C THR A 230 11.66 -16.22 -23.24
N GLY A 231 12.12 -17.44 -23.51
CA GLY A 231 11.68 -18.64 -22.80
C GLY A 231 10.16 -18.87 -22.94
N SER A 232 9.48 -19.07 -21.81
CA SER A 232 8.02 -19.26 -21.75
C SER A 232 7.21 -18.05 -22.27
N PHE A 233 7.85 -16.88 -22.43
CA PHE A 233 7.20 -15.66 -22.95
C PHE A 233 7.42 -15.44 -24.45
N ALA A 234 8.15 -16.31 -25.15
CA ALA A 234 8.43 -16.11 -26.58
C ALA A 234 7.15 -15.99 -27.43
N GLY A 235 6.07 -16.69 -27.05
CA GLY A 235 4.75 -16.63 -27.69
C GLY A 235 3.78 -15.60 -27.10
N ASN A 236 4.16 -14.90 -26.02
CA ASN A 236 3.35 -13.88 -25.37
C ASN A 236 4.24 -12.70 -24.95
N GLN A 237 4.82 -12.02 -25.94
CA GLN A 237 5.75 -10.94 -25.66
C GLN A 237 5.02 -9.68 -25.21
N HIS A 238 5.45 -9.12 -24.08
CA HIS A 238 4.93 -7.87 -23.53
C HIS A 238 5.96 -7.25 -22.56
N ILE A 239 5.81 -5.98 -22.22
CA ILE A 239 6.48 -5.41 -21.05
C ILE A 239 5.47 -5.45 -19.91
N HIS A 240 5.77 -6.18 -18.85
CA HIS A 240 4.97 -6.23 -17.63
C HIS A 240 5.49 -5.20 -16.63
N ALA A 241 4.60 -4.39 -16.05
CA ALA A 241 4.98 -3.37 -15.08
C ALA A 241 3.98 -3.23 -13.92
N LEU A 242 4.51 -3.07 -12.72
CA LEU A 242 3.76 -2.83 -11.48
C LEU A 242 4.22 -1.54 -10.80
N ALA A 243 3.28 -0.65 -10.50
CA ALA A 243 3.55 0.59 -9.80
C ALA A 243 3.99 0.30 -8.35
N ILE A 244 5.24 0.63 -8.03
CA ILE A 244 5.73 0.49 -6.65
C ILE A 244 4.91 1.43 -5.75
N ASN A 245 4.58 0.94 -4.55
CA ASN A 245 3.77 1.65 -3.56
C ASN A 245 2.30 1.88 -3.99
N ASP A 246 1.77 1.15 -4.96
CA ASP A 246 0.32 1.15 -5.18
C ASP A 246 -0.37 0.32 -4.09
N TYR A 247 -1.03 0.98 -3.13
CA TYR A 247 -1.70 0.27 -2.01
C TYR A 247 -2.96 -0.49 -2.44
N GLN A 248 -3.41 -0.33 -3.70
CA GLN A 248 -4.48 -1.14 -4.27
C GLN A 248 -3.95 -2.34 -5.07
N ALA A 249 -2.64 -2.55 -5.12
CA ALA A 249 -2.04 -3.73 -5.76
C ALA A 249 -2.67 -5.02 -5.22
N SER A 250 -2.82 -6.01 -6.11
CA SER A 250 -3.29 -7.32 -5.66
C SER A 250 -2.25 -7.94 -4.75
N TRP A 251 -2.70 -8.35 -3.57
CA TRP A 251 -1.95 -9.18 -2.66
C TRP A 251 -2.77 -10.41 -2.31
N ALA A 252 -2.09 -11.52 -2.06
CA ALA A 252 -2.72 -12.76 -1.62
C ALA A 252 -3.17 -12.69 -0.15
N ALA A 253 -4.08 -11.77 0.18
CA ALA A 253 -4.85 -11.79 1.42
C ALA A 253 -6.33 -12.04 1.16
N TYR A 254 -6.66 -12.91 0.19
CA TYR A 254 -8.01 -13.44 0.10
C TYR A 254 -8.25 -14.54 1.14
N GLY A 255 -8.90 -14.15 2.24
CA GLY A 255 -9.76 -15.02 3.05
C GLY A 255 -9.11 -15.93 4.09
N VAL A 256 -8.48 -15.40 5.15
CA VAL A 256 -8.21 -16.23 6.35
C VAL A 256 -8.29 -15.46 7.67
N ASP A 257 -9.06 -16.06 8.59
CA ASP A 257 -9.00 -15.86 10.05
C ASP A 257 -7.80 -16.60 10.69
N THR A 258 -6.79 -16.88 9.87
CA THR A 258 -5.44 -17.28 10.25
C THR A 258 -4.47 -16.36 9.50
N ALA A 259 -3.36 -15.94 10.12
CA ALA A 259 -2.27 -15.36 9.34
C ALA A 259 -1.95 -16.32 8.18
N PRO A 260 -1.72 -15.86 6.92
CA PRO A 260 -1.61 -16.74 5.77
C PRO A 260 -0.75 -17.95 6.11
N GLY A 261 -1.42 -19.11 6.21
CA GLY A 261 -0.76 -20.38 6.48
C GLY A 261 0.08 -20.70 5.27
N SER A 262 1.34 -20.21 5.30
CA SER A 262 2.14 -19.87 4.11
C SER A 262 1.46 -18.83 3.21
N VAL A 263 2.23 -17.88 2.69
CA VAL A 263 1.83 -17.07 1.53
C VAL A 263 1.58 -18.10 0.42
N THR A 264 0.33 -18.53 0.21
CA THR A 264 0.03 -19.69 -0.64
C THR A 264 0.22 -19.30 -2.11
N ALA A 265 1.45 -19.55 -2.59
CA ALA A 265 1.86 -19.98 -3.93
C ALA A 265 1.42 -19.20 -5.19
N ASN A 266 0.62 -18.14 -5.09
CA ASN A 266 0.19 -17.38 -6.26
C ASN A 266 0.80 -15.97 -6.29
N TYR A 267 1.19 -15.58 -7.51
CA TYR A 267 2.09 -14.50 -7.86
C TYR A 267 1.44 -13.12 -7.65
N GLY A 268 1.14 -12.71 -6.42
CA GLY A 268 0.59 -11.39 -6.15
C GLY A 268 1.53 -10.25 -6.57
N GLY A 269 0.99 -9.07 -6.86
CA GLY A 269 1.77 -7.91 -7.32
C GLY A 269 2.93 -7.53 -6.40
N ASN A 270 2.73 -7.54 -5.07
CA ASN A 270 3.85 -7.21 -4.17
C ASN A 270 4.97 -8.26 -4.19
N CYS A 271 4.67 -9.53 -4.52
CA CYS A 271 5.71 -10.53 -4.68
C CYS A 271 6.64 -10.18 -5.82
N GLN A 272 6.07 -9.76 -6.94
CA GLN A 272 6.85 -9.32 -8.09
C GLN A 272 7.65 -8.05 -7.77
N ILE A 273 7.10 -7.08 -7.02
CA ILE A 273 7.84 -5.89 -6.57
C ILE A 273 8.99 -6.28 -5.62
N PHE A 274 8.75 -7.23 -4.71
CA PHE A 274 9.78 -7.75 -3.84
C PHE A 274 10.91 -8.42 -4.65
N GLU A 275 10.55 -9.25 -5.63
CA GLU A 275 11.51 -9.88 -6.55
C GLU A 275 12.29 -8.87 -7.38
N PHE A 276 11.62 -7.81 -7.86
CA PHE A 276 12.26 -6.70 -8.55
C PHE A 276 13.37 -6.03 -7.71
N LYS A 277 13.11 -5.83 -6.41
CA LYS A 277 14.10 -5.29 -5.46
C LYS A 277 15.37 -6.14 -5.42
N PHE A 278 15.25 -7.45 -5.59
CA PHE A 278 16.36 -8.41 -5.52
C PHE A 278 16.82 -8.89 -6.91
N LEU A 279 16.58 -8.08 -7.95
CA LEU A 279 16.95 -8.35 -9.35
C LEU A 279 16.47 -9.71 -9.90
N LYS A 280 15.38 -10.23 -9.34
CA LYS A 280 14.69 -11.41 -9.87
C LYS A 280 13.72 -11.01 -10.97
N ASP A 281 13.23 -12.02 -11.67
CA ASP A 281 12.35 -11.86 -12.81
C ASP A 281 10.89 -11.63 -12.42
N GLY A 282 10.49 -11.63 -11.15
CA GLY A 282 9.08 -11.44 -10.78
C GLY A 282 8.20 -12.65 -11.12
N LEU A 283 8.80 -13.84 -11.26
CA LEU A 283 8.11 -15.11 -11.48
C LEU A 283 8.28 -16.08 -10.30
N GLY A 284 8.87 -15.66 -9.20
CA GLY A 284 8.82 -16.42 -7.96
C GLY A 284 7.62 -16.01 -7.12
N GLY A 285 6.92 -17.01 -6.58
CA GLY A 285 5.77 -16.81 -5.68
C GLY A 285 6.17 -16.35 -4.27
N CYS A 286 7.20 -15.52 -4.10
CA CYS A 286 7.82 -15.19 -2.81
C CYS A 286 8.34 -16.41 -1.99
N ASN A 287 8.34 -17.62 -2.55
CA ASN A 287 8.68 -18.84 -1.82
C ASN A 287 10.17 -18.91 -1.46
N ASP A 288 11.02 -18.35 -2.33
CA ASP A 288 12.48 -18.39 -2.18
C ASP A 288 13.05 -17.22 -1.38
N ARG A 289 12.28 -16.72 -0.39
CA ARG A 289 12.53 -15.58 0.51
C ARG A 289 14.03 -15.23 0.66
N PRO A 290 14.62 -14.50 -0.30
CA PRO A 290 16.05 -14.25 -0.33
C PRO A 290 16.43 -13.40 0.89
N ARG A 291 17.60 -13.68 1.47
CA ARG A 291 18.18 -12.80 2.49
C ARG A 291 18.58 -11.48 1.82
N SER A 292 18.52 -10.36 2.55
CA SER A 292 19.02 -9.03 2.11
C SER A 292 20.40 -9.06 1.52
N THR A 293 21.23 -10.01 1.95
CA THR A 293 22.62 -10.16 1.54
C THR A 293 22.77 -10.79 0.15
N ALA A 294 21.68 -11.09 -0.56
CA ALA A 294 21.76 -11.38 -1.99
C ALA A 294 22.42 -10.18 -2.68
N ALA A 295 23.49 -10.41 -3.43
CA ALA A 295 24.49 -9.41 -3.88
C ALA A 295 23.96 -8.30 -4.83
N GLN A 296 22.65 -8.13 -4.94
CA GLN A 296 21.96 -7.39 -5.99
C GLN A 296 20.67 -6.76 -5.43
N ILE A 297 20.78 -5.53 -4.91
CA ILE A 297 19.62 -4.74 -4.48
C ILE A 297 19.40 -3.61 -5.50
N THR A 298 18.24 -3.59 -6.15
CA THR A 298 17.78 -2.44 -6.94
C THR A 298 17.27 -1.36 -5.99
N PRO A 299 17.74 -0.10 -6.07
CA PRO A 299 17.06 1.00 -5.42
C PRO A 299 15.62 1.08 -5.90
N LEU A 300 14.66 0.98 -4.98
CA LEU A 300 13.25 1.18 -5.33
C LEU A 300 12.99 2.67 -5.45
N VAL A 301 12.78 3.12 -6.68
CA VAL A 301 12.20 4.43 -6.96
C VAL A 301 10.70 4.31 -6.80
N THR A 302 10.09 5.21 -6.03
CA THR A 302 8.63 5.35 -5.99
C THR A 302 8.22 6.61 -6.71
N TRP A 303 6.98 6.65 -7.18
CA TRP A 303 6.43 7.83 -7.83
C TRP A 303 6.57 9.09 -6.98
N GLU A 304 6.34 8.98 -5.67
CA GLU A 304 6.44 10.09 -4.74
C GLU A 304 7.87 10.62 -4.64
N LYS A 305 8.88 9.73 -4.68
CA LYS A 305 10.29 10.13 -4.72
C LYS A 305 10.67 10.74 -6.07
N TYR A 306 10.11 10.22 -7.17
CA TYR A 306 10.30 10.79 -8.50
C TYR A 306 9.78 12.23 -8.54
N LEU A 307 8.53 12.46 -8.12
CA LEU A 307 7.91 13.78 -8.04
C LEU A 307 8.65 14.75 -7.12
N ALA A 308 9.23 14.28 -6.02
CA ALA A 308 10.00 15.14 -5.12
C ALA A 308 11.34 15.62 -5.72
N SER A 309 11.78 15.06 -6.85
CA SER A 309 13.09 15.32 -7.45
C SER A 309 13.03 16.00 -8.83
N HIS A 310 11.84 16.27 -9.37
CA HIS A 310 11.61 16.83 -10.71
C HIS A 310 10.47 17.84 -10.68
#